data_AF-A0A6S7LVM9-F1
#
_entry.id   AF-A0A6S7LVM9-F1
#
_cell.length_a   1.000
_cell.length_b   1.000
_cell.length_c   1.000
_cell.angle_alpha   90.00
_cell.angle_beta   90.00
_cell.angle_gamma   90.00
#
_symmetry.space_group_name_H-M   'P 1'
#
loop_
_entity.id
_entity.type
_entity.pdbx_description
1 polymer ?
#
loop_
_entity_poly.entity_id
_entity_poly.type
_entity_poly.pdbx_seq_one_letter_code
_entity_poly.pdbx_strand_id
1 'polypeptide(L)'
;MAAINLRRLLAVKNNIICLLLLKRRQKRLNRYKKRFSVRQIYAERKQKGEYHLLVKELMLHDQEYFFNSFRMSPTTFERLLSWIVPLLQRATTKMREPIGPSERLCVCLRYLVTGDAQVTIAASYRISAAVVGRIINETCELLWNTLIEKGYVKHPSTENEWKVIAEEFETCWNFPHC
;
A
#
# COMPACT_ATOMS: atom_id res chain seq x y z
N MET A 1 -37.04 47.34 -28.60
CA MET A 1 -36.91 47.41 -27.11
C MET A 1 -37.05 46.06 -26.41
N ALA A 2 -38.01 45.19 -26.79
CA ALA A 2 -38.23 43.89 -26.13
C ALA A 2 -37.02 42.91 -26.13
N ALA A 3 -36.26 42.81 -27.24
CA ALA A 3 -35.12 41.90 -27.35
C ALA A 3 -33.93 42.27 -26.43
N ILE A 4 -33.74 43.57 -26.14
CA ILE A 4 -32.68 44.07 -25.24
C ILE A 4 -33.04 43.72 -23.78
N ASN A 5 -34.32 43.82 -23.41
CA ASN A 5 -34.80 43.42 -22.09
C ASN A 5 -34.70 41.90 -21.89
N LEU A 6 -34.98 41.09 -22.91
CA LEU A 6 -34.85 39.63 -22.82
C LEU A 6 -33.38 39.19 -22.61
N ARG A 7 -32.43 39.81 -23.33
CA ARG A 7 -30.98 39.56 -23.15
C ARG A 7 -30.48 39.98 -21.78
N ARG A 8 -30.94 41.13 -21.25
CA ARG A 8 -30.63 41.57 -19.88
C ARG A 8 -31.19 40.59 -18.84
N LEU A 9 -32.40 40.09 -19.04
CA LEU A 9 -33.04 39.14 -18.12
C LEU A 9 -32.33 37.78 -18.11
N LEU A 10 -31.91 37.29 -19.28
CA LEU A 10 -31.06 36.10 -19.43
C LEU A 10 -29.68 36.28 -18.75
N ALA A 11 -29.05 37.44 -18.91
CA ALA A 11 -27.77 37.74 -18.28
C ALA A 11 -27.87 37.77 -16.74
N VAL A 12 -28.94 38.37 -16.20
CA VAL A 12 -29.22 38.36 -14.75
C VAL A 12 -29.45 36.94 -14.24
N LYS A 13 -30.25 36.14 -14.95
CA LYS A 13 -30.52 34.74 -14.59
C LYS A 13 -29.24 33.90 -14.60
N ASN A 14 -28.38 34.07 -15.60
CA ASN A 14 -27.08 33.39 -15.70
C ASN A 14 -26.12 33.80 -14.58
N ASN A 15 -26.07 35.08 -14.22
CA ASN A 15 -25.26 35.57 -13.09
C ASN A 15 -25.73 34.98 -11.75
N ILE A 16 -27.04 34.89 -11.52
CA ILE A 16 -27.60 34.27 -10.31
C ILE A 16 -27.24 32.77 -10.25
N ILE A 17 -27.37 32.06 -11.38
CA ILE A 17 -26.97 30.64 -11.46
C ILE A 17 -25.47 30.49 -11.17
N CYS A 18 -24.61 31.32 -11.77
CA CYS A 18 -23.17 31.33 -11.50
C CYS A 18 -22.86 31.57 -10.02
N LEU A 19 -23.51 32.54 -9.38
CA LEU A 19 -23.34 32.82 -7.95
C LEU A 19 -23.77 31.64 -7.08
N LEU A 20 -24.90 31.00 -7.40
CA LEU A 20 -25.36 29.80 -6.70
C LEU A 20 -24.39 28.63 -6.84
N LEU A 21 -23.85 28.40 -8.05
CA LEU A 21 -22.85 27.37 -8.32
C LEU A 21 -21.54 27.63 -7.56
N LEU A 22 -21.05 28.88 -7.53
CA LEU A 22 -19.87 29.27 -6.77
C LEU A 22 -20.08 29.06 -5.25
N LYS A 23 -21.23 29.48 -4.72
CA LYS A 23 -21.58 29.29 -3.30
C LYS A 23 -21.69 27.81 -2.93
N ARG A 24 -22.20 26.97 -3.83
CA ARG A 24 -22.28 25.50 -3.66
C ARG A 24 -20.89 24.85 -3.71
N ARG A 25 -19.99 25.31 -4.60
CA ARG A 25 -18.58 24.89 -4.65
C ARG A 25 -17.83 25.28 -3.38
N GLN A 26 -18.00 26.51 -2.89
CA GLN A 26 -17.38 26.98 -1.65
C GLN A 26 -17.84 26.17 -0.43
N LYS A 27 -19.16 25.91 -0.32
CA LYS A 27 -19.70 25.02 0.73
C LYS A 27 -19.14 23.60 0.64
N ARG A 28 -18.96 23.06 -0.58
CA ARG A 28 -18.29 21.75 -0.78
C ARG A 28 -16.85 21.78 -0.30
N LEU A 29 -16.05 22.78 -0.68
CA LEU A 29 -14.66 22.90 -0.26
C LEU A 29 -14.54 23.07 1.27
N ASN A 30 -15.43 23.86 1.88
CA ASN A 30 -15.45 24.05 3.34
C ASN A 30 -15.92 22.80 4.09
N ARG A 31 -16.86 22.00 3.55
CA ARG A 31 -17.25 20.71 4.12
C ARG A 31 -16.08 19.72 4.20
N TYR A 32 -15.15 19.80 3.24
CA TYR A 32 -13.98 18.93 3.14
C TYR A 32 -12.68 19.60 3.60
N LYS A 33 -12.74 20.62 4.46
CA LYS A 33 -11.53 21.14 5.11
C LYS A 33 -10.91 20.02 5.95
N LYS A 34 -9.87 19.39 5.41
CA LYS A 34 -9.12 18.36 6.12
C LYS A 34 -8.54 18.96 7.38
N ARG A 35 -8.76 18.32 8.53
CA ARG A 35 -8.18 18.73 9.83
C ARG A 35 -6.65 18.81 9.75
N PHE A 36 -6.05 17.92 8.97
CA PHE A 36 -4.62 17.92 8.65
C PHE A 36 -4.42 17.49 7.20
N SER A 37 -3.50 18.14 6.47
CA SER A 37 -3.07 17.68 5.14
C SER A 37 -2.34 16.33 5.25
N VAL A 38 -1.41 16.24 6.21
CA VAL A 38 -0.72 15.02 6.64
C VAL A 38 -0.62 15.08 8.17
N ARG A 39 -0.86 13.95 8.86
CA ARG A 39 -0.63 13.88 10.32
C ARG A 39 0.88 13.94 10.60
N GLN A 40 1.30 14.68 11.62
CA GLN A 40 2.71 14.88 11.96
C GLN A 40 3.48 13.57 12.15
N ILE A 41 2.85 12.55 12.76
CA ILE A 41 3.46 11.22 12.91
C ILE A 41 3.97 10.64 11.59
N TYR A 42 3.24 10.86 10.48
CA TYR A 42 3.61 10.39 9.14
C TYR A 42 4.62 11.29 8.44
N ALA A 43 4.77 12.54 8.87
CA ALA A 43 5.79 13.45 8.36
C ALA A 43 7.19 13.02 8.83
N GLU A 44 7.28 12.46 10.04
CA GLU A 44 8.53 11.96 10.65
C GLU A 44 8.91 10.53 10.20
N ARG A 45 8.25 9.96 9.17
CA ARG A 45 8.46 8.58 8.70
C ARG A 45 9.93 8.24 8.42
N LYS A 46 10.66 9.16 7.78
CA LYS A 46 12.08 8.94 7.44
C LYS A 46 13.01 8.93 8.65
N GLN A 47 12.63 9.62 9.72
CA GLN A 47 13.46 9.78 10.91
C GLN A 47 13.14 8.71 11.97
N LYS A 48 11.86 8.33 12.09
CA LYS A 48 11.36 7.53 13.20
C LYS A 48 10.51 6.32 12.77
N GLY A 49 10.42 6.05 11.47
CA GLY A 49 9.73 4.85 10.98
C GLY A 49 10.64 3.63 11.10
N GLU A 50 10.07 2.50 11.51
CA GLU A 50 10.79 1.24 11.77
C GLU A 50 11.75 0.84 10.64
N TYR A 51 11.36 1.00 9.38
CA TYR A 51 12.25 0.73 8.25
C TYR A 51 13.56 1.52 8.29
N HIS A 52 13.47 2.82 8.58
CA HIS A 52 14.62 3.72 8.54
C HIS A 52 15.51 3.59 9.77
N LEU A 53 14.91 3.32 10.93
CA LEU A 53 15.59 3.28 12.21
C LEU A 53 16.13 1.89 12.53
N LEU A 54 15.29 0.85 12.42
CA LEU A 54 15.63 -0.50 12.83
C LEU A 54 16.06 -1.37 11.66
N VAL A 55 15.23 -1.49 10.61
CA VAL A 55 15.45 -2.50 9.56
C VAL A 55 16.79 -2.29 8.84
N LYS A 56 17.13 -1.04 8.50
CA LYS A 56 18.42 -0.73 7.88
C LYS A 56 19.62 -1.05 8.77
N GLU A 57 19.51 -0.81 10.07
CA GLU A 57 20.55 -1.12 11.04
C GLU A 57 20.77 -2.65 11.12
N LEU A 58 19.67 -3.41 11.22
CA LEU A 58 19.71 -4.87 11.23
C LEU A 58 20.35 -5.45 9.96
N MET A 59 19.99 -4.93 8.78
CA MET A 59 20.58 -5.40 7.52
C MET A 59 22.11 -5.25 7.47
N LEU A 60 22.67 -4.24 8.14
CA LEU A 60 24.10 -3.92 8.11
C LEU A 60 24.88 -4.55 9.25
N HIS A 61 24.30 -4.58 10.45
CA HIS A 61 25.04 -4.86 11.68
C HIS A 61 24.59 -6.15 12.39
N ASP A 62 23.37 -6.64 12.15
CA ASP A 62 22.83 -7.82 12.83
C ASP A 62 21.97 -8.69 11.89
N GLN A 63 22.66 -9.52 11.12
CA GLN A 63 22.02 -10.41 10.15
C GLN A 63 21.20 -11.51 10.81
N GLU A 64 21.57 -11.94 12.03
CA GLU A 64 20.84 -12.99 12.75
C GLU A 64 19.47 -12.48 13.20
N TYR A 65 19.44 -11.29 13.80
CA TYR A 65 18.19 -10.66 14.20
C TYR A 65 17.35 -10.26 12.99
N PHE A 66 17.98 -9.83 11.88
CA PHE A 66 17.29 -9.64 10.61
C PHE A 66 16.62 -10.93 10.12
N PHE A 67 17.34 -12.06 10.13
CA PHE A 67 16.80 -13.35 9.74
C PHE A 67 15.63 -13.78 10.62
N ASN A 68 15.72 -13.58 11.93
CA ASN A 68 14.61 -13.87 12.84
C ASN A 68 13.37 -12.99 12.56
N SER A 69 13.59 -11.75 12.13
CA SER A 69 12.52 -10.79 11.84
C SER A 69 11.84 -10.99 10.49
N PHE A 70 12.58 -11.44 9.47
CA PHE A 70 12.11 -11.52 8.07
C PHE A 70 12.18 -12.92 7.46
N ARG A 71 12.69 -13.92 8.19
CA ARG A 71 12.89 -15.32 7.76
C ARG A 71 13.72 -15.48 6.48
N MET A 72 14.61 -14.52 6.23
CA MET A 72 15.54 -14.54 5.10
C MET A 72 16.80 -13.73 5.42
N SER A 73 17.91 -14.05 4.76
CA SER A 73 19.14 -13.26 4.86
C SER A 73 19.00 -11.90 4.15
N PRO A 74 19.79 -10.88 4.52
CA PRO A 74 19.81 -9.61 3.80
C PRO A 74 20.13 -9.79 2.30
N THR A 75 21.03 -10.71 1.96
CA THR A 75 21.38 -11.05 0.57
C THR A 75 20.19 -11.63 -0.21
N THR A 76 19.39 -12.48 0.43
CA THR A 76 18.17 -13.04 -0.19
C THR A 76 17.11 -11.95 -0.36
N PHE A 77 16.97 -11.08 0.64
CA PHE A 77 16.09 -9.92 0.58
C PHE A 77 16.45 -9.00 -0.59
N GLU A 78 17.72 -8.62 -0.74
CA GLU A 78 18.19 -7.78 -1.85
C GLU A 78 17.96 -8.43 -3.21
N ARG A 79 18.21 -9.74 -3.31
CA ARG A 79 17.93 -10.50 -4.54
C ARG A 79 16.44 -10.47 -4.88
N LEU A 80 15.57 -10.74 -3.91
CA LEU A 80 14.12 -10.68 -4.11
C LEU A 80 13.67 -9.27 -4.51
N LEU A 81 14.21 -8.26 -3.82
CA LEU A 81 13.96 -6.86 -4.11
C LEU A 81 14.35 -6.51 -5.56
N SER A 82 15.47 -7.01 -6.05
CA SER A 82 15.95 -6.73 -7.41
C SER A 82 14.96 -7.16 -8.51
N TRP A 83 14.19 -8.22 -8.27
CA TRP A 83 13.18 -8.70 -9.21
C TRP A 83 11.93 -7.83 -9.23
N ILE A 84 11.52 -7.30 -8.07
CA ILE A 84 10.25 -6.56 -7.92
C ILE A 84 10.40 -5.04 -8.00
N VAL A 85 11.60 -4.49 -7.83
CA VAL A 85 11.88 -3.04 -7.93
C VAL A 85 11.32 -2.42 -9.21
N PRO A 86 11.51 -3.00 -10.41
CA PRO A 86 10.98 -2.42 -11.65
C PRO A 86 9.46 -2.26 -11.64
N LEU A 87 8.76 -3.11 -10.89
CA LEU A 87 7.29 -3.17 -10.84
C LEU A 87 6.71 -2.33 -9.67
N LEU A 88 7.50 -2.10 -8.63
CA LEU A 88 7.08 -1.39 -7.40
C LEU A 88 7.35 0.12 -7.42
N GLN A 89 8.13 0.60 -8.38
CA GLN A 89 8.55 1.98 -8.44
C GLN A 89 7.36 2.91 -8.71
N ARG A 90 7.13 3.87 -7.81
CA ARG A 90 6.10 4.89 -7.96
C ARG A 90 6.71 6.20 -8.41
N ALA A 91 6.02 6.88 -9.31
CA ALA A 91 6.40 8.21 -9.76
C ALA A 91 6.46 9.20 -8.58
N THR A 92 7.54 9.97 -8.51
CA THR A 92 7.67 11.05 -7.54
C THR A 92 6.67 12.14 -7.86
N THR A 93 5.85 12.52 -6.88
CA THR A 93 4.92 13.64 -7.02
C THR A 93 5.48 14.88 -6.34
N LYS A 94 5.13 16.08 -6.83
CA LYS A 94 5.55 17.36 -6.20
C LYS A 94 5.08 17.51 -4.75
N MET A 95 4.04 16.79 -4.34
CA MET A 95 3.44 16.93 -3.00
C MET A 95 3.98 15.95 -1.97
N ARG A 96 4.36 14.74 -2.38
CA ARG A 96 4.81 13.69 -1.45
C ARG A 96 5.75 12.73 -2.15
N GLU A 97 6.85 12.46 -1.46
CA GLU A 97 7.78 11.40 -1.84
C GLU A 97 7.11 10.02 -1.63
N PRO A 98 7.17 9.13 -2.63
CA PRO A 98 6.62 7.80 -2.51
C PRO A 98 7.37 6.98 -1.46
N ILE A 99 6.71 5.93 -0.98
CA ILE A 99 7.35 4.91 -0.13
C ILE A 99 8.19 4.04 -1.07
N GLY A 100 9.48 3.91 -0.77
CA GLY A 100 10.43 3.25 -1.66
C GLY A 100 10.18 1.73 -1.77
N PRO A 101 10.60 1.07 -2.86
CA PRO A 101 10.36 -0.36 -3.06
C PRO A 101 10.84 -1.26 -1.91
N SER A 102 12.04 -1.00 -1.38
CA SER A 102 12.60 -1.76 -0.24
C SER A 102 11.72 -1.67 1.01
N GLU A 103 11.29 -0.45 1.37
CA GLU A 103 10.40 -0.23 2.51
C GLU A 103 9.04 -0.90 2.33
N ARG A 104 8.51 -0.90 1.09
CA ARG A 104 7.25 -1.59 0.77
C ARG A 104 7.39 -3.11 0.92
N LEU A 105 8.50 -3.68 0.44
CA LEU A 105 8.80 -5.09 0.63
C LEU A 105 8.92 -5.43 2.12
N CYS A 106 9.62 -4.62 2.92
CA CYS A 106 9.72 -4.82 4.37
C CYS A 106 8.34 -4.81 5.05
N VAL A 107 7.47 -3.87 4.71
CA VAL A 107 6.09 -3.81 5.26
C VAL A 107 5.32 -5.09 4.93
N CYS A 108 5.43 -5.56 3.67
CA CYS A 108 4.77 -6.78 3.23
C CYS A 108 5.30 -8.02 3.95
N LEU A 109 6.63 -8.18 4.01
CA LEU A 109 7.26 -9.31 4.67
C LEU A 109 6.99 -9.32 6.17
N ARG A 110 7.02 -8.15 6.82
CA ARG A 110 6.66 -8.03 8.24
C ARG A 110 5.27 -8.60 8.50
N TYR A 111 4.30 -8.25 7.66
CA TYR A 111 2.94 -8.80 7.75
C TYR A 111 2.90 -10.32 7.54
N LEU A 112 3.57 -10.83 6.50
CA LEU A 112 3.56 -12.27 6.18
C LEU A 112 4.26 -13.12 7.25
N VAL A 113 5.34 -12.61 7.86
CA VAL A 113 6.12 -13.35 8.86
C VAL A 113 5.44 -13.34 10.23
N THR A 114 4.87 -12.22 10.66
CA THR A 114 4.31 -12.11 12.02
C THR A 114 2.81 -12.32 12.10
N GLY A 115 2.07 -12.15 11.00
CA GLY A 115 0.60 -12.12 11.02
C GLY A 115 0.03 -10.94 11.82
N ASP A 116 0.84 -9.91 12.11
CA ASP A 116 0.42 -8.77 12.92
C ASP A 116 -0.66 -7.92 12.22
N ALA A 117 -1.46 -7.23 13.03
CA ALA A 117 -2.50 -6.35 12.53
C ALA A 117 -1.90 -5.21 11.69
N GLN A 118 -2.51 -4.93 10.55
CA GLN A 118 -2.05 -3.87 9.64
C GLN A 118 -1.98 -2.49 10.30
N VAL A 119 -2.81 -2.24 11.33
CA VAL A 119 -2.80 -0.99 12.11
C VAL A 119 -1.55 -0.86 12.99
N THR A 120 -1.05 -1.97 13.53
CA THR A 120 0.19 -2.01 14.33
C THR A 120 1.38 -1.75 13.42
N ILE A 121 1.47 -2.46 12.30
CA ILE A 121 2.51 -2.25 11.27
C ILE A 121 2.49 -0.80 10.77
N ALA A 122 1.29 -0.26 10.52
CA ALA A 122 1.11 1.13 10.12
C ALA A 122 1.68 2.13 11.15
N ALA A 123 1.44 1.90 12.44
CA ALA A 123 1.98 2.73 13.50
C ALA A 123 3.52 2.68 13.53
N SER A 124 4.11 1.48 13.52
CA SER A 124 5.57 1.28 13.61
C SER A 124 6.32 1.86 12.40
N TYR A 125 5.81 1.61 11.20
CA TYR A 125 6.40 2.16 9.97
C TYR A 125 6.01 3.62 9.71
N ARG A 126 5.12 4.21 10.53
CA ARG A 126 4.58 5.58 10.35
C ARG A 126 3.97 5.80 8.97
N ILE A 127 3.20 4.80 8.53
CA ILE A 127 2.43 4.81 7.29
C ILE A 127 0.96 4.70 7.68
N SER A 128 0.04 5.34 6.95
CA SER A 128 -1.39 5.15 7.24
C SER A 128 -1.83 3.71 6.97
N ALA A 129 -2.68 3.14 7.81
CA ALA A 129 -3.19 1.76 7.65
C ALA A 129 -3.77 1.46 6.25
N ALA A 130 -4.51 2.40 5.67
CA ALA A 130 -5.04 2.25 4.30
C ALA A 130 -3.94 2.16 3.23
N VAL A 131 -2.78 2.79 3.44
CA VAL A 131 -1.62 2.65 2.54
C VAL A 131 -0.91 1.33 2.81
N VAL A 132 -0.79 0.88 4.07
CA VAL A 132 -0.22 -0.43 4.41
C VAL A 132 -1.00 -1.55 3.74
N GLY A 133 -2.34 -1.57 3.85
CA GLY A 133 -3.16 -2.59 3.18
C GLY A 133 -2.97 -2.62 1.67
N ARG A 134 -2.87 -1.45 1.01
CA ARG A 134 -2.54 -1.39 -0.41
C ARG A 134 -1.13 -1.90 -0.72
N ILE A 135 -0.15 -1.57 0.11
CA ILE A 135 1.22 -2.06 -0.06
C ILE A 135 1.23 -3.58 0.03
N ILE A 136 0.59 -4.16 1.04
CA ILE A 136 0.51 -5.61 1.24
C ILE A 136 -0.12 -6.26 0.01
N ASN A 137 -1.30 -5.83 -0.42
CA ASN A 137 -1.98 -6.42 -1.57
C ASN A 137 -1.14 -6.34 -2.85
N GLU A 138 -0.66 -5.14 -3.21
CA GLU A 138 0.15 -4.95 -4.43
C GLU A 138 1.46 -5.74 -4.38
N THR A 139 2.11 -5.81 -3.21
CA THR A 139 3.41 -6.47 -3.08
C THR A 139 3.26 -7.99 -3.03
N CYS A 140 2.23 -8.52 -2.36
CA CYS A 140 1.92 -9.95 -2.35
C CYS A 140 1.65 -10.49 -3.77
N GLU A 141 0.86 -9.77 -4.56
CA GLU A 141 0.57 -10.16 -5.95
C GLU A 141 1.86 -10.19 -6.79
N LEU A 142 2.71 -9.16 -6.66
CA LEU A 142 4.00 -9.12 -7.36
C LEU A 142 4.94 -10.25 -6.92
N LEU A 143 5.01 -10.52 -5.61
CA LEU A 143 5.81 -11.62 -5.07
C LEU A 143 5.31 -12.97 -5.60
N TRP A 144 4.00 -13.22 -5.57
CA TRP A 144 3.40 -14.45 -6.07
C TRP A 144 3.77 -14.71 -7.52
N ASN A 145 3.53 -13.72 -8.40
CA ASN A 145 3.82 -13.84 -9.83
C ASN A 145 5.33 -14.03 -10.09
N THR A 146 6.18 -13.25 -9.40
CA THR A 146 7.63 -13.31 -9.56
C THR A 146 8.18 -14.66 -9.10
N LEU A 147 7.72 -15.20 -7.98
CA LEU A 147 8.20 -16.47 -7.45
C LEU A 147 7.75 -17.66 -8.30
N ILE A 148 6.55 -17.60 -8.90
CA ILE A 148 6.11 -18.57 -9.90
C ILE A 148 6.98 -18.51 -11.15
N GLU A 149 7.20 -17.32 -11.72
CA GLU A 149 8.02 -17.13 -12.92
C GLU A 149 9.45 -17.67 -12.72
N LYS A 150 10.01 -17.44 -11.53
CA LYS A 150 11.35 -17.93 -11.16
C LYS A 150 11.38 -19.41 -10.74
N GLY A 151 10.23 -20.10 -10.69
CA GLY A 151 10.13 -21.52 -10.37
C GLY A 151 10.31 -21.88 -8.89
N TYR A 152 10.22 -20.92 -7.98
CA TYR A 152 10.33 -21.17 -6.53
C TYR A 152 9.02 -21.62 -5.90
N VAL A 153 7.88 -21.29 -6.51
CA VAL A 153 6.55 -21.68 -6.05
C VAL A 153 5.87 -22.48 -7.17
N LYS A 154 5.39 -23.67 -6.83
CA LYS A 154 4.46 -24.43 -7.66
C LYS A 154 3.06 -24.19 -7.14
N HIS A 155 2.14 -23.89 -8.04
CA HIS A 155 0.72 -23.87 -7.71
C HIS A 155 0.05 -25.07 -8.37
N PRO A 156 -0.93 -25.72 -7.71
CA PRO A 156 -1.63 -26.84 -8.31
C PRO A 156 -2.42 -26.34 -9.51
N SER A 157 -2.21 -26.99 -10.65
CA SER A 157 -2.80 -26.62 -11.94
C SER A 157 -3.97 -27.53 -12.32
N THR A 158 -4.13 -28.66 -11.62
CA THR A 158 -5.20 -29.64 -11.88
C THR A 158 -6.03 -29.95 -10.63
N GLU A 159 -7.29 -30.31 -10.81
CA GLU A 159 -8.18 -30.72 -9.71
C GLU A 159 -7.61 -31.87 -8.88
N ASN A 160 -6.92 -32.81 -9.53
CA ASN A 160 -6.30 -33.95 -8.84
C ASN A 160 -5.17 -33.51 -7.91
N GLU A 161 -4.32 -32.56 -8.33
CA GLU A 161 -3.27 -32.01 -7.45
C GLU A 161 -3.86 -31.29 -6.24
N TRP A 162 -4.97 -30.56 -6.43
CA TRP A 162 -5.71 -29.95 -5.32
C TRP A 162 -6.26 -30.99 -4.34
N LYS A 163 -6.84 -32.10 -4.84
CA LYS A 163 -7.33 -33.19 -3.98
C LYS A 163 -6.23 -33.85 -3.17
N VAL A 164 -5.07 -34.09 -3.78
CA VAL A 164 -3.91 -34.66 -3.07
C VAL A 164 -3.46 -33.74 -1.94
N ILE A 165 -3.38 -32.44 -2.18
CA ILE A 165 -3.03 -31.47 -1.14
C ILE A 165 -4.08 -31.45 -0.03
N ALA A 166 -5.37 -31.45 -0.37
CA ALA A 166 -6.44 -31.48 0.62
C ALA A 166 -6.37 -32.74 1.51
N GLU A 167 -6.12 -33.90 0.91
CA GLU A 167 -5.92 -35.17 1.63
C GLU A 167 -4.67 -35.14 2.53
N GLU A 168 -3.56 -34.55 2.07
CA GLU A 168 -2.37 -34.34 2.89
C GLU A 168 -2.69 -33.44 4.10
N PHE A 169 -3.46 -32.37 3.89
CA PHE A 169 -3.86 -31.47 4.97
C PHE A 169 -4.74 -32.15 6.01
N GLU A 170 -5.70 -32.95 5.55
CA GLU A 170 -6.57 -33.75 6.40
C GLU A 170 -5.76 -34.80 7.19
N THR A 171 -4.84 -35.50 6.53
CA THR A 171 -4.05 -36.57 7.17
C THR A 171 -3.06 -36.02 8.20
N CYS A 172 -2.36 -34.93 7.87
CA CYS A 172 -1.29 -34.39 8.72
C CYS A 172 -1.81 -33.46 9.81
N TRP A 173 -2.89 -32.70 9.56
CA TRP A 173 -3.38 -31.66 10.46
C TRP A 173 -4.89 -31.74 10.77
N ASN A 174 -5.59 -32.78 10.32
CA ASN A 174 -7.04 -32.96 10.53
C ASN A 174 -7.85 -31.76 10.02
N PHE A 175 -7.44 -31.22 8.87
CA PHE A 175 -8.11 -30.10 8.18
C PHE A 175 -8.79 -30.62 6.91
N PRO A 176 -10.02 -31.18 7.02
CA PRO A 176 -10.70 -31.77 5.88
C PRO A 176 -11.08 -30.70 4.85
N HIS A 177 -10.96 -31.04 3.57
CA HIS A 177 -11.27 -30.16 2.43
C HIS A 177 -10.48 -28.84 2.38
N CYS A 178 -9.24 -28.85 2.89
CA CYS A 178 -8.33 -27.70 2.86
C CYS A 178 -7.76 -27.42 1.46
#